data_AF-A0AAN9GHB1-F1
#
_entry.id   AF-A0AAN9GHB1-F1
#
_cell.length_a   1.000
_cell.length_b   1.000
_cell.length_c   1.000
_cell.angle_alpha   90.00
_cell.angle_beta   90.00
_cell.angle_gamma   90.00
#
_symmetry.space_group_name_H-M   'P 1'
#
loop_
_entity.id
_entity.type
_entity.pdbx_description
1 polymer ?
#
loop_
_entity_poly.entity_id
_entity_poly.type
_entity_poly.pdbx_seq_one_letter_code
_entity_poly.pdbx_strand_id
1 'polypeptide(L)'
;MGFESDQEVIQLVGAEEDTLATMAPCLEECQQAKVFTQTQALRYIFSKVRSRSLWGPKRTKEEEAREVLHSLILAHVPVPDWNFKIKATYMALMIRRIILAMNKKIGEDDSDYYGNKRLELAGQLLSLLFEDLFKKFNAELKKIADMTIPKPRAAQFDIVRQMRQDQITNGLVNAISTGNWTIKRFKMERGGITQVLSRLSYISALGMMTRVNSQFEKTRKVSGPRSLQPSQWGMLCPSDTPEGEACGLVKNLALMTHITTDQDEAPLRQLAYSMGVEDILLLCGEEFSSPYYYIVFLNGNILGVIRDYKKLVNTFRLMRRAGYISEFVSVFPNHSHRCVYIASDGGRVCRPYIIVKNKRPFVTSKHIDELSQGLRSFEDFLHEGLVEYLDVNEENDCMVALYEYNISQLTTHLEIEPFTILGVCAGLIPYPHHNQSPRNTYQCAMGKQAMGTIGYNQRNRIDTLMYLLAYPHAPLVKSKTIELIDFDKLPAGQNATVAVMSYSGYDIEDALILNRASLDRGQSLK
;
A
#
# COMPACT_ATOMS: atom_id res chain seq x y z
N MET A 1 18.87 -25.03 -13.16
CA MET A 1 19.31 -23.61 -13.16
C MET A 1 20.81 -23.52 -12.80
N GLY A 2 21.66 -24.40 -13.35
CA GLY A 2 23.08 -24.48 -12.99
C GLY A 2 23.41 -25.43 -11.82
N PHE A 3 22.43 -25.83 -11.01
CA PHE A 3 22.56 -26.89 -10.01
C PHE A 3 22.24 -28.25 -10.64
N GLU A 4 23.27 -29.09 -10.83
CA GLU A 4 23.14 -30.47 -11.34
C GLU A 4 23.25 -31.51 -10.22
N SER A 5 23.86 -31.14 -9.08
CA SER A 5 23.95 -32.01 -7.92
C SER A 5 22.62 -32.01 -7.16
N ASP A 6 21.94 -33.15 -7.12
CA ASP A 6 20.72 -33.33 -6.33
C ASP A 6 20.96 -33.03 -4.84
N GLN A 7 22.16 -33.31 -4.34
CA GLN A 7 22.55 -32.99 -2.97
C GLN A 7 22.49 -31.48 -2.70
N GLU A 8 22.97 -30.65 -3.61
CA GLU A 8 22.93 -29.18 -3.44
C GLU A 8 21.50 -28.66 -3.48
N VAL A 9 20.66 -29.21 -4.37
CA VAL A 9 19.23 -28.86 -4.47
C VAL A 9 18.52 -29.14 -3.15
N ILE A 10 18.76 -30.33 -2.58
CA ILE A 10 18.22 -30.72 -1.29
C ILE A 10 18.70 -29.78 -0.18
N GLN A 11 20.01 -29.52 -0.11
CA GLN A 11 20.59 -28.66 0.92
C GLN A 11 19.99 -27.24 0.88
N LEU A 12 19.76 -26.70 -0.32
CA LEU A 12 19.13 -25.38 -0.51
C LEU A 12 17.68 -25.33 0.00
N VAL A 13 16.92 -26.42 -0.12
CA VAL A 13 15.54 -26.49 0.39
C VAL A 13 15.53 -26.74 1.90
N GLY A 14 16.41 -27.61 2.40
CA GLY A 14 16.56 -27.86 3.82
C GLY A 14 17.18 -29.21 4.13
N ALA A 15 17.99 -29.24 5.20
CA ALA A 15 18.65 -30.45 5.68
C ALA A 15 17.84 -31.22 6.76
N GLU A 16 16.63 -30.76 7.09
CA GLU A 16 15.75 -31.42 8.07
C GLU A 16 15.16 -32.71 7.49
N GLU A 17 15.10 -33.77 8.29
CA GLU A 17 14.55 -35.09 7.88
C GLU A 17 13.14 -34.99 7.30
N ASP A 18 12.26 -34.19 7.91
CA ASP A 18 10.89 -33.98 7.40
C ASP A 18 10.91 -33.38 5.98
N THR A 19 11.82 -32.43 5.74
CA THR A 19 11.93 -31.76 4.43
C THR A 19 12.47 -32.73 3.39
N LEU A 20 13.47 -33.54 3.78
CA LEU A 20 14.04 -34.59 2.95
C LEU A 20 12.99 -35.63 2.52
N ALA A 21 12.21 -36.13 3.48
CA ALA A 21 11.16 -37.12 3.22
C ALA A 21 10.10 -36.60 2.25
N THR A 22 9.70 -35.32 2.38
CA THR A 22 8.72 -34.71 1.46
C THR A 22 9.27 -34.48 0.05
N MET A 23 10.57 -34.23 -0.10
CA MET A 23 11.21 -33.95 -1.39
C MET A 23 11.64 -35.21 -2.15
N ALA A 24 11.81 -36.35 -1.48
CA ALA A 24 12.27 -37.60 -2.09
C ALA A 24 11.46 -38.03 -3.33
N PRO A 25 10.10 -37.99 -3.33
CA PRO A 25 9.31 -38.37 -4.50
C PRO A 25 9.58 -37.49 -5.73
N CYS A 26 9.88 -36.19 -5.54
CA CYS A 26 10.19 -35.27 -6.63
C CYS A 26 11.52 -35.62 -7.31
N LEU A 27 12.49 -36.11 -6.53
CA LEU A 27 13.79 -36.55 -7.06
C LEU A 27 13.64 -37.87 -7.83
N GLU A 28 12.84 -38.80 -7.33
CA GLU A 28 12.50 -40.04 -8.03
C GLU A 28 11.85 -39.76 -9.40
N GLU A 29 10.92 -38.80 -9.47
CA GLU A 29 10.30 -38.39 -10.74
C GLU A 29 11.34 -37.85 -11.75
N CYS A 30 12.29 -37.04 -11.28
CA CYS A 30 13.37 -36.50 -12.13
C CYS A 30 14.27 -37.63 -12.69
N GLN A 31 14.61 -38.61 -11.84
CA GLN A 31 15.38 -39.78 -12.26
C GLN A 31 14.62 -40.66 -13.26
N GLN A 32 13.31 -40.87 -13.04
CA GLN A 32 12.44 -41.59 -13.97
C GLN A 32 12.33 -40.88 -15.33
N ALA A 33 12.32 -39.55 -15.34
CA ALA A 33 12.34 -38.73 -16.55
C ALA A 33 13.70 -38.73 -17.29
N LYS A 34 14.75 -39.34 -16.71
CA LYS A 34 16.12 -39.44 -17.25
C LYS A 34 16.75 -38.08 -17.57
N VAL A 35 16.52 -37.10 -16.71
CA VAL A 35 17.10 -35.76 -16.82
C VAL A 35 18.26 -35.62 -15.84
N PHE A 36 19.50 -35.66 -16.33
CA PHE A 36 20.70 -35.60 -15.48
C PHE A 36 21.58 -34.38 -15.74
N THR A 37 21.44 -33.75 -16.90
CA THR A 37 22.29 -32.62 -17.32
C THR A 37 21.45 -31.37 -17.56
N GLN A 38 22.07 -30.20 -17.44
CA GLN A 38 21.39 -28.94 -17.70
C GLN A 38 20.81 -28.86 -19.11
N THR A 39 21.49 -29.38 -20.13
CA THR A 39 21.02 -29.35 -21.52
C THR A 39 19.77 -30.21 -21.71
N GLN A 40 19.72 -31.39 -21.10
CA GLN A 40 18.54 -32.26 -21.10
C GLN A 40 17.37 -31.58 -20.37
N ALA A 41 17.62 -30.94 -19.23
CA ALA A 41 16.59 -30.21 -18.48
C ALA A 41 16.00 -29.04 -19.29
N LEU A 42 16.85 -28.27 -19.97
CA LEU A 42 16.40 -27.18 -20.85
C LEU A 42 15.56 -27.70 -22.02
N ARG A 43 15.95 -28.81 -22.65
CA ARG A 43 15.16 -29.46 -23.71
C ARG A 43 13.83 -29.98 -23.19
N TYR A 44 13.80 -30.54 -21.99
CA TYR A 44 12.58 -31.00 -21.34
C TYR A 44 11.61 -29.83 -21.11
N ILE A 45 12.10 -28.72 -20.53
CA ILE A 45 11.30 -27.51 -20.34
C ILE A 45 10.78 -27.02 -21.69
N PHE A 46 11.63 -26.91 -22.70
CA PHE A 46 11.23 -26.47 -24.04
C PHE A 46 10.09 -27.31 -24.62
N SER A 47 10.13 -28.63 -24.45
CA SER A 47 9.07 -29.53 -24.94
C SER A 47 7.68 -29.23 -24.33
N LYS A 48 7.66 -28.59 -23.15
CA LYS A 48 6.43 -28.20 -22.43
C LYS A 48 6.05 -26.73 -22.66
N VAL A 49 6.94 -25.91 -23.20
CA VAL A 49 6.64 -24.53 -23.55
C VAL A 49 5.65 -24.55 -24.72
N ARG A 50 4.46 -23.98 -24.51
CA ARG A 50 3.52 -23.74 -25.60
C ARG A 50 4.18 -22.78 -26.59
N SER A 51 4.43 -23.28 -27.81
CA SER A 51 5.07 -22.53 -28.89
C SER A 51 4.43 -21.14 -29.00
N ARG A 52 5.19 -20.11 -28.62
CA ARG A 52 4.87 -18.76 -29.01
C ARG A 52 5.48 -18.56 -30.38
N SER A 53 4.66 -18.10 -31.32
CA SER A 53 5.16 -17.44 -32.53
C SER A 53 5.88 -16.17 -32.08
N LEU A 54 7.17 -16.30 -31.78
CA LEU A 54 8.07 -15.20 -31.53
C LEU A 54 8.69 -14.85 -32.88
N TRP A 55 8.24 -13.74 -33.45
CA TRP A 55 8.97 -13.07 -34.52
C TRP A 55 10.37 -12.73 -34.02
N GLY A 56 11.35 -13.51 -34.45
CA GLY A 56 12.75 -13.38 -34.07
C GLY A 56 13.62 -14.39 -34.85
N PRO A 57 14.96 -14.22 -34.84
CA PRO A 57 15.86 -15.20 -35.44
C PRO A 57 15.67 -16.57 -34.76
N LYS A 58 15.70 -17.66 -35.55
CA LYS A 58 15.61 -19.03 -35.01
C LYS A 58 16.73 -19.25 -33.99
N ARG A 59 16.38 -19.38 -32.72
CA ARG A 59 17.30 -19.72 -31.63
C ARG A 59 17.32 -21.23 -31.45
N THR A 60 18.36 -21.74 -30.78
CA THR A 60 18.36 -23.15 -30.40
C THR A 60 17.30 -23.40 -29.32
N LYS A 61 16.75 -24.62 -29.26
CA LYS A 61 15.72 -25.01 -28.26
C LYS A 61 16.17 -24.73 -26.82
N GLU A 62 17.48 -24.86 -26.57
CA GLU A 62 18.10 -24.66 -25.25
C GLU A 62 18.18 -23.18 -24.87
N GLU A 63 18.52 -22.31 -25.84
CA GLU A 63 18.55 -20.85 -25.64
C GLU A 63 17.15 -20.30 -25.38
N GLU A 64 16.14 -20.80 -26.11
CA GLU A 64 14.75 -20.38 -25.89
C GLU A 64 14.26 -20.79 -24.49
N ALA A 65 14.56 -22.01 -24.05
CA ALA A 65 14.25 -22.43 -22.67
C ALA A 65 15.00 -21.58 -21.62
N ARG A 66 16.27 -21.25 -21.87
CA ARG A 66 17.05 -20.40 -20.98
C ARG A 66 16.50 -18.97 -20.90
N GLU A 67 16.01 -18.44 -22.01
CA GLU A 67 15.34 -17.14 -22.05
C GLU A 67 14.00 -17.15 -21.31
N VAL A 68 13.22 -18.24 -21.41
CA VAL A 68 11.99 -18.43 -20.62
C VAL A 68 12.31 -18.40 -19.13
N LEU A 69 13.35 -19.12 -18.69
CA LEU A 69 13.81 -19.09 -17.29
C LEU A 69 14.29 -17.70 -16.87
N HIS A 70 14.94 -16.95 -17.75
CA HIS A 70 15.43 -15.61 -17.46
C HIS A 70 14.29 -14.58 -17.36
N SER A 71 13.42 -14.51 -18.38
CA SER A 71 12.48 -13.40 -18.59
C SER A 71 11.05 -13.63 -18.10
N LEU A 72 10.58 -14.88 -18.05
CA LEU A 72 9.17 -15.18 -17.76
C LEU A 72 8.96 -15.71 -16.34
N ILE A 73 9.72 -16.73 -15.94
CA ILE A 73 9.63 -17.29 -14.59
C ILE A 73 10.33 -16.32 -13.65
N LEU A 74 9.70 -15.93 -12.53
CA LEU A 74 10.29 -15.04 -11.51
C LEU A 74 11.03 -13.83 -12.13
N ALA A 75 10.33 -13.06 -12.96
CA ALA A 75 10.91 -11.98 -13.76
C ALA A 75 11.49 -10.82 -12.93
N HIS A 76 11.08 -10.68 -11.66
CA HIS A 76 11.57 -9.65 -10.75
C HIS A 76 12.96 -9.98 -10.18
N VAL A 77 13.36 -11.26 -10.14
CA VAL A 77 14.66 -11.67 -9.60
C VAL A 77 15.72 -11.46 -10.68
N PRO A 78 16.74 -10.61 -10.43
CA PRO A 78 17.79 -10.35 -11.41
C PRO A 78 18.70 -11.58 -11.59
N VAL A 79 19.20 -11.75 -12.81
CA VAL A 79 20.12 -12.83 -13.20
C VAL A 79 21.33 -12.18 -13.88
N PRO A 80 22.29 -11.63 -13.11
CA PRO A 80 23.48 -11.01 -13.70
C PRO A 80 24.30 -12.08 -14.44
N ASP A 81 24.78 -11.75 -15.64
CA ASP A 81 25.66 -12.61 -16.45
C ASP A 81 25.17 -14.05 -16.63
N TRP A 82 23.84 -14.25 -16.76
CA TRP A 82 23.21 -15.57 -16.87
C TRP A 82 23.47 -16.49 -15.66
N ASN A 83 23.85 -15.94 -14.51
CA ASN A 83 23.98 -16.67 -13.26
C ASN A 83 22.62 -16.83 -12.57
N PHE A 84 22.07 -18.04 -12.65
CA PHE A 84 20.76 -18.37 -12.08
C PHE A 84 20.80 -18.73 -10.59
N LYS A 85 21.95 -18.58 -9.89
CA LYS A 85 22.09 -18.95 -8.47
C LYS A 85 21.03 -18.29 -7.58
N ILE A 86 20.89 -16.96 -7.67
CA ILE A 86 19.91 -16.18 -6.88
C ILE A 86 18.47 -16.64 -7.16
N LYS A 87 18.18 -16.96 -8.42
CA LYS A 87 16.84 -17.39 -8.85
C LYS A 87 16.50 -18.80 -8.36
N ALA A 88 17.49 -19.69 -8.39
CA ALA A 88 17.36 -21.04 -7.87
C ALA A 88 17.21 -21.05 -6.35
N THR A 89 18.00 -20.23 -5.63
CA THR A 89 17.86 -20.08 -4.17
C THR A 89 16.50 -19.51 -3.79
N TYR A 90 15.98 -18.56 -4.57
CA TYR A 90 14.62 -18.01 -4.36
C TYR A 90 13.56 -19.10 -4.52
N MET A 91 13.66 -19.92 -5.58
CA MET A 91 12.75 -21.03 -5.81
C MET A 91 12.85 -22.11 -4.71
N ALA A 92 14.07 -22.44 -4.27
CA ALA A 92 14.28 -23.37 -3.16
C ALA A 92 13.63 -22.86 -1.86
N LEU A 93 13.73 -21.56 -1.58
CA LEU A 93 13.08 -20.94 -0.43
C LEU A 93 11.55 -20.98 -0.53
N MET A 94 10.99 -20.79 -1.73
CA MET A 94 9.54 -20.97 -1.96
C MET A 94 9.11 -22.41 -1.65
N ILE A 95 9.84 -23.41 -2.17
CA ILE A 95 9.57 -24.83 -1.92
C ILE A 95 9.67 -25.14 -0.42
N ARG A 96 10.71 -24.64 0.25
CA ARG A 96 10.89 -24.79 1.70
C ARG A 96 9.68 -24.26 2.47
N ARG A 97 9.19 -23.06 2.14
CA ARG A 97 8.02 -22.48 2.81
C ARG A 97 6.76 -23.32 2.61
N ILE A 98 6.55 -23.87 1.41
CA ILE A 98 5.44 -24.79 1.13
C ILE A 98 5.53 -26.03 2.02
N ILE A 99 6.71 -26.65 2.11
CA ILE A 99 6.92 -27.85 2.93
C ILE A 99 6.68 -27.55 4.42
N LEU A 100 7.20 -26.42 4.92
CA LEU A 100 7.01 -26.01 6.31
C LEU A 100 5.53 -25.74 6.64
N ALA A 101 4.76 -25.20 5.69
CA ALA A 101 3.31 -25.01 5.81
C ALA A 101 2.56 -26.34 5.77
N MET A 102 2.92 -27.27 4.87
CA MET A 102 2.35 -28.62 4.80
C MET A 102 2.54 -29.38 6.12
N ASN A 103 3.71 -29.24 6.74
CA ASN A 103 4.04 -29.83 8.03
C ASN A 103 3.47 -29.05 9.22
N LYS A 104 2.70 -27.97 8.97
CA LYS A 104 2.12 -27.07 9.98
C LYS A 104 3.12 -26.49 10.98
N LYS A 105 4.41 -26.42 10.62
CA LYS A 105 5.44 -25.74 11.43
C LYS A 105 5.28 -24.22 11.35
N ILE A 106 4.74 -23.73 10.24
CA ILE A 106 4.45 -22.31 10.00
C ILE A 106 2.98 -22.18 9.58
N GLY A 107 2.32 -21.11 10.03
CA GLY A 107 0.95 -20.77 9.61
C GLY A 107 0.87 -20.26 8.17
N GLU A 108 -0.34 -20.24 7.63
CA GLU A 108 -0.62 -19.65 6.31
C GLU A 108 -0.58 -18.12 6.39
N ASP A 109 -0.07 -17.46 5.35
CA ASP A 109 -0.02 -15.99 5.28
C ASP A 109 -1.40 -15.41 4.95
N ASP A 110 -1.83 -14.42 5.72
CA ASP A 110 -3.09 -13.72 5.49
C ASP A 110 -2.97 -12.68 4.36
N SER A 111 -3.76 -12.86 3.30
CA SER A 111 -3.85 -11.92 2.18
C SER A 111 -4.48 -10.58 2.54
N ASP A 112 -5.22 -10.51 3.65
CA ASP A 112 -5.91 -9.32 4.09
C ASP A 112 -5.09 -8.44 5.03
N TYR A 113 -4.00 -8.97 5.57
CA TYR A 113 -3.03 -8.22 6.37
C TYR A 113 -2.48 -7.00 5.62
N TYR A 114 -2.55 -5.82 6.23
CA TYR A 114 -2.25 -4.56 5.54
C TYR A 114 -0.79 -4.38 5.16
N GLY A 115 0.15 -5.02 5.87
CA GLY A 115 1.55 -5.06 5.48
C GLY A 115 1.80 -5.76 4.13
N ASN A 116 0.85 -6.58 3.66
CA ASN A 116 0.88 -7.24 2.34
C ASN A 116 0.14 -6.44 1.26
N LYS A 117 -0.61 -5.40 1.63
CA LYS A 117 -1.33 -4.55 0.69
C LYS A 117 -0.49 -3.33 0.32
N ARG A 118 -0.69 -2.83 -0.89
CA ARG A 118 -0.09 -1.58 -1.38
C ARG A 118 -1.19 -0.70 -1.97
N LEU A 119 -1.13 0.59 -1.66
CA LEU A 119 -2.04 1.60 -2.16
C LEU A 119 -1.44 2.23 -3.41
N GLU A 120 -2.06 1.95 -4.56
CA GLU A 120 -1.73 2.64 -5.80
C GLU A 120 -2.35 4.04 -5.80
N LEU A 121 -1.51 5.07 -5.90
CA LEU A 121 -1.93 6.47 -5.90
C LEU A 121 -2.24 6.98 -7.32
N ALA A 122 -2.91 8.14 -7.39
CA ALA A 122 -3.23 8.78 -8.67
C ALA A 122 -2.00 9.02 -9.55
N GLY A 123 -0.87 9.41 -8.96
CA GLY A 123 0.39 9.64 -9.69
C GLY A 123 0.95 8.36 -10.33
N GLN A 124 0.89 7.22 -9.63
CA GLN A 124 1.36 5.94 -10.15
C GLN A 124 0.48 5.46 -11.32
N LEU A 125 -0.85 5.59 -11.19
CA LEU A 125 -1.76 5.27 -12.29
C LEU A 125 -1.47 6.16 -13.51
N LEU A 126 -1.36 7.48 -13.31
CA LEU A 126 -1.04 8.43 -14.38
C LEU A 126 0.32 8.13 -15.04
N SER A 127 1.32 7.70 -14.27
CA SER A 127 2.63 7.29 -14.80
C SER A 127 2.49 6.12 -15.78
N LEU A 128 1.73 5.08 -15.43
CA LEU A 128 1.49 3.92 -16.30
C LEU A 128 0.77 4.30 -17.60
N LEU A 129 -0.24 5.16 -17.50
CA LEU A 129 -0.98 5.64 -18.68
C LEU A 129 -0.13 6.53 -19.57
N PHE A 130 0.64 7.44 -18.98
CA PHE A 130 1.54 8.30 -19.73
C PHE A 130 2.61 7.47 -20.45
N GLU A 131 3.20 6.47 -19.79
CA GLU A 131 4.19 5.59 -20.41
C GLU A 131 3.61 4.84 -21.63
N ASP A 132 2.39 4.32 -21.52
CA ASP A 132 1.72 3.63 -22.63
C ASP A 132 1.38 4.57 -23.79
N LEU A 133 0.80 5.75 -23.49
CA LEU A 133 0.49 6.76 -24.49
C LEU A 133 1.75 7.27 -25.20
N PHE A 134 2.81 7.53 -24.45
CA PHE A 134 4.07 7.99 -24.99
C PHE A 134 4.75 6.94 -25.87
N LYS A 135 4.70 5.66 -25.47
CA LYS A 135 5.22 4.56 -26.30
C LYS A 135 4.38 4.31 -27.55
N LYS A 136 3.06 4.43 -27.48
CA LYS A 136 2.18 4.40 -28.66
C LYS A 136 2.50 5.53 -29.62
N PHE A 137 2.68 6.74 -29.09
CA PHE A 137 3.09 7.91 -29.85
C PHE A 137 4.44 7.68 -30.57
N ASN A 138 5.44 7.16 -29.85
CA ASN A 138 6.74 6.81 -30.46
C ASN A 138 6.64 5.70 -31.51
N ALA A 139 5.83 4.67 -31.27
CA ALA A 139 5.62 3.58 -32.23
C ALA A 139 4.92 4.08 -33.51
N GLU A 140 3.99 5.02 -33.37
CA GLU A 140 3.29 5.63 -34.50
C GLU A 140 4.21 6.57 -35.30
N LEU A 141 5.02 7.39 -34.62
CA LEU A 141 6.07 8.17 -35.27
C LEU A 141 7.06 7.29 -36.04
N LYS A 142 7.50 6.19 -35.41
CA LYS A 142 8.37 5.21 -36.06
C LYS A 142 7.71 4.62 -37.30
N LYS A 143 6.44 4.23 -37.22
CA LYS A 143 5.68 3.72 -38.38
C LYS A 143 5.58 4.74 -39.52
N ILE A 144 5.38 6.02 -39.20
CA ILE A 144 5.35 7.10 -40.21
C ILE A 144 6.74 7.24 -40.85
N ALA A 145 7.81 7.25 -40.05
CA ALA A 145 9.18 7.31 -40.54
C ALA A 145 9.49 6.12 -41.46
N ASP A 146 9.21 4.89 -41.03
CA ASP A 146 9.42 3.66 -41.80
C ASP A 146 8.64 3.65 -43.13
N MET A 147 7.48 4.32 -43.21
CA MET A 147 6.68 4.44 -44.44
C MET A 147 7.14 5.56 -45.39
N THR A 148 7.81 6.58 -44.86
CA THR A 148 8.15 7.81 -45.60
C THR A 148 9.60 7.85 -46.05
N ILE A 149 10.53 7.37 -45.24
CA ILE A 149 11.97 7.29 -45.54
C ILE A 149 12.28 6.46 -46.81
N PRO A 150 11.69 5.28 -47.05
CA PRO A 150 12.00 4.50 -48.25
C PRO A 150 11.42 5.10 -49.54
N LYS A 151 10.55 6.11 -49.45
CA LYS A 151 9.96 6.75 -50.63
C LYS A 151 10.90 7.88 -51.09
N PRO A 152 11.40 7.87 -52.34
CA PRO A 152 12.30 8.90 -52.81
C PRO A 152 11.58 10.26 -52.83
N ARG A 153 12.03 11.19 -51.98
CA ARG A 153 11.56 12.58 -51.91
C ARG A 153 12.77 13.50 -51.91
N ALA A 154 12.62 14.67 -52.53
CA ALA A 154 13.67 15.68 -52.58
C ALA A 154 13.95 16.35 -51.22
N ALA A 155 12.97 16.35 -50.32
CA ALA A 155 13.10 16.92 -48.98
C ALA A 155 13.43 15.83 -47.95
N GLN A 156 14.35 16.15 -47.04
CA GLN A 156 14.65 15.31 -45.87
C GLN A 156 13.40 15.17 -44.99
N PHE A 157 13.24 14.01 -44.36
CA PHE A 157 12.11 13.73 -43.49
C PHE A 157 12.22 14.54 -42.20
N ASP A 158 11.25 15.43 -41.98
CA ASP A 158 11.14 16.25 -40.77
C ASP A 158 10.10 15.64 -39.81
N ILE A 159 10.60 15.13 -38.67
CA ILE A 159 9.79 14.49 -37.63
C ILE A 159 8.84 15.49 -36.96
N VAL A 160 9.26 16.75 -36.82
CA VAL A 160 8.50 17.76 -36.08
C VAL A 160 7.15 18.01 -36.74
N ARG A 161 7.10 17.97 -38.08
CA ARG A 161 5.87 18.13 -38.87
C ARG A 161 4.90 16.95 -38.75
N GLN A 162 5.38 15.78 -38.33
CA GLN A 162 4.58 14.55 -38.22
C GLN A 162 4.12 14.26 -36.79
N MET A 163 4.49 15.12 -35.83
CA MET A 163 4.13 15.01 -34.42
C MET A 163 2.67 15.36 -34.19
N ARG A 164 1.83 14.35 -33.94
CA ARG A 164 0.44 14.53 -33.51
C ARG A 164 0.36 14.74 -32.00
N GLN A 165 0.21 15.99 -31.60
CA GLN A 165 0.11 16.39 -30.18
C GLN A 165 -1.19 15.89 -29.52
N ASP A 166 -2.25 15.74 -30.32
CA ASP A 166 -3.59 15.38 -29.84
C ASP A 166 -3.70 13.97 -29.26
N GLN A 167 -2.77 13.07 -29.58
CA GLN A 167 -2.85 11.67 -29.15
C GLN A 167 -2.71 11.52 -27.63
N ILE A 168 -1.78 12.29 -27.04
CA ILE A 168 -1.52 12.24 -25.60
C ILE A 168 -2.65 12.96 -24.85
N THR A 169 -3.04 14.14 -25.31
CA THR A 169 -4.09 14.95 -24.67
C THR A 169 -5.42 14.22 -24.66
N ASN A 170 -5.88 13.72 -25.81
CA ASN A 170 -7.13 12.97 -25.90
C ASN A 170 -7.05 11.64 -25.13
N GLY A 171 -5.89 10.96 -25.14
CA GLY A 171 -5.68 9.74 -24.37
C GLY A 171 -5.87 9.96 -22.86
N LEU A 172 -5.27 11.02 -22.31
CA LEU A 172 -5.40 11.38 -20.90
C LEU A 172 -6.82 11.82 -20.55
N VAL A 173 -7.41 12.72 -21.33
CA VAL A 173 -8.77 13.23 -21.09
C VAL A 173 -9.79 12.10 -21.16
N ASN A 174 -9.69 11.19 -22.12
CA ASN A 174 -10.61 10.07 -22.26
C ASN A 174 -10.50 9.10 -21.08
N ALA A 175 -9.29 8.76 -20.63
CA ALA A 175 -9.10 7.86 -19.50
C ALA A 175 -9.64 8.45 -18.19
N ILE A 176 -9.43 9.74 -17.96
CA ILE A 176 -9.89 10.42 -16.73
C ILE A 176 -11.41 10.64 -16.76
N SER A 177 -11.97 11.09 -17.88
CA SER A 177 -13.41 11.39 -18.00
C SER A 177 -14.29 10.15 -17.99
N THR A 178 -13.86 9.07 -18.65
CA THR A 178 -14.61 7.80 -18.67
C THR A 178 -14.32 6.93 -17.45
N GLY A 179 -13.17 7.12 -16.79
CA GLY A 179 -12.71 6.30 -15.68
C GLY A 179 -12.26 4.90 -16.07
N ASN A 180 -12.11 4.63 -17.37
CA ASN A 180 -11.69 3.34 -17.91
C ASN A 180 -10.22 3.38 -18.32
N TRP A 181 -9.41 2.58 -17.64
CA TRP A 181 -7.97 2.46 -17.88
C TRP A 181 -7.70 1.15 -18.59
N THR A 182 -7.62 1.21 -19.92
CA THR A 182 -7.39 0.05 -20.80
C THR A 182 -5.99 0.09 -21.37
N ILE A 183 -5.03 -0.45 -20.62
CA ILE A 183 -3.62 -0.48 -21.00
C ILE A 183 -3.25 -1.87 -21.50
N LYS A 184 -3.30 -2.05 -22.83
CA LYS A 184 -3.00 -3.33 -23.50
C LYS A 184 -1.61 -3.86 -23.18
N ARG A 185 -0.62 -2.98 -23.04
CA ARG A 185 0.78 -3.36 -22.78
C ARG A 185 0.96 -4.06 -21.43
N PHE A 186 0.28 -3.58 -20.40
CA PHE A 186 0.31 -4.15 -19.06
C PHE A 186 -0.83 -5.16 -18.82
N LYS A 187 -1.64 -5.46 -19.84
CA LYS A 187 -2.85 -6.30 -19.73
C LYS A 187 -3.76 -5.85 -18.59
N MET A 188 -3.88 -4.54 -18.42
CA MET A 188 -4.67 -3.93 -17.36
C MET A 188 -5.95 -3.38 -17.97
N GLU A 189 -7.08 -3.92 -17.53
CA GLU A 189 -8.41 -3.42 -17.87
C GLU A 189 -9.15 -3.12 -16.57
N ARG A 190 -9.10 -1.87 -16.14
CA ARG A 190 -9.74 -1.40 -14.90
C ARG A 190 -10.81 -0.37 -15.25
N GLY A 191 -12.02 -0.56 -14.74
CA GLY A 191 -13.14 0.37 -14.88
C GLY A 191 -13.50 1.04 -13.56
N GLY A 192 -14.04 2.26 -13.62
CA GLY A 192 -14.54 2.98 -12.45
C GLY A 192 -13.45 3.52 -11.51
N ILE A 193 -12.26 3.79 -12.03
CA ILE A 193 -11.14 4.36 -11.24
C ILE A 193 -11.45 5.80 -10.84
N THR A 194 -11.91 6.62 -11.80
CA THR A 194 -12.31 8.01 -11.52
C THR A 194 -13.80 8.06 -11.19
N GLN A 195 -14.15 8.96 -10.29
CA GLN A 195 -15.52 9.21 -9.87
C GLN A 195 -15.73 10.73 -9.78
N VAL A 196 -16.93 11.18 -10.11
CA VAL A 196 -17.28 12.61 -9.97
C VAL A 196 -17.30 12.97 -8.50
N LEU A 197 -16.57 14.02 -8.13
CA LEU A 197 -16.46 14.47 -6.76
C LEU A 197 -17.84 14.86 -6.20
N SER A 198 -18.27 14.21 -5.13
CA SER A 198 -19.52 14.54 -4.43
C SER A 198 -19.38 15.88 -3.72
N ARG A 199 -20.25 16.83 -4.05
CA ARG A 199 -20.29 18.19 -3.49
C ARG A 199 -21.55 18.49 -2.69
N LEU A 200 -22.15 17.46 -2.07
CA LEU A 200 -23.32 17.66 -1.18
C LEU A 200 -22.98 18.50 0.05
N SER A 201 -21.78 18.31 0.60
CA SER A 201 -21.26 19.07 1.73
C SER A 201 -19.74 19.17 1.64
N TYR A 202 -19.15 20.08 2.44
CA TYR A 202 -17.69 20.18 2.59
C TYR A 202 -17.06 18.83 2.99
N ILE A 203 -17.70 18.11 3.92
CA ILE A 203 -17.26 16.78 4.40
C ILE A 203 -17.39 15.71 3.32
N SER A 204 -18.44 15.77 2.48
CA SER A 204 -18.60 14.85 1.35
C SER A 204 -17.40 14.91 0.41
N ALA A 205 -16.89 16.12 0.16
CA ALA A 205 -15.73 16.32 -0.69
C ALA A 205 -14.45 15.78 -0.05
N LEU A 206 -14.20 16.10 1.23
CA LEU A 206 -13.03 15.59 1.97
C LEU A 206 -13.04 14.06 2.07
N GLY A 207 -14.17 13.47 2.49
CA GLY A 207 -14.33 12.02 2.62
C GLY A 207 -14.30 11.26 1.29
N MET A 208 -14.38 11.95 0.15
CA MET A 208 -14.14 11.34 -1.15
C MET A 208 -12.65 11.37 -1.54
N MET A 209 -11.90 12.37 -1.10
CA MET A 209 -10.45 12.49 -1.39
C MET A 209 -9.62 11.48 -0.59
N THR A 210 -10.03 11.12 0.62
CA THR A 210 -9.32 10.16 1.51
C THR A 210 -9.77 8.71 1.32
N ARG A 211 -10.58 8.44 0.30
CA ARG A 211 -11.20 7.14 0.08
C ARG A 211 -10.23 6.15 -0.55
N VAL A 212 -10.19 4.95 -0.02
CA VAL A 212 -9.45 3.79 -0.54
C VAL A 212 -10.45 2.75 -1.04
N ASN A 213 -10.31 2.36 -2.31
CA ASN A 213 -11.13 1.34 -2.93
C ASN A 213 -10.37 0.01 -2.99
N SER A 214 -11.03 -1.07 -2.61
CA SER A 214 -10.52 -2.44 -2.79
C SER A 214 -10.72 -2.93 -4.24
N GLN A 215 -9.83 -3.82 -4.70
CA GLN A 215 -9.90 -4.43 -6.03
C GLN A 215 -10.93 -5.57 -6.15
N PHE A 216 -11.51 -6.02 -5.03
CA PHE A 216 -12.50 -7.10 -5.04
C PHE A 216 -13.81 -6.68 -5.70
N GLU A 217 -14.37 -7.58 -6.52
CA GLU A 217 -15.70 -7.41 -7.11
C GLU A 217 -16.76 -7.30 -6.02
N LYS A 218 -17.57 -6.23 -6.07
CA LYS A 218 -18.64 -5.96 -5.09
C LYS A 218 -19.70 -7.06 -5.01
N THR A 219 -19.89 -7.80 -6.11
CA THR A 219 -20.89 -8.86 -6.26
C THR A 219 -20.60 -10.10 -5.42
N ARG A 220 -19.33 -10.34 -5.07
CA ARG A 220 -18.95 -11.50 -4.25
C ARG A 220 -19.20 -11.21 -2.76
N LYS A 221 -20.03 -12.05 -2.13
CA LYS A 221 -20.37 -11.99 -0.70
C LYS A 221 -19.35 -12.74 0.17
N VAL A 222 -18.07 -12.41 0.03
CA VAL A 222 -17.02 -12.97 0.89
C VAL A 222 -16.81 -12.07 2.10
N SER A 223 -16.89 -12.62 3.30
CA SER A 223 -16.79 -11.87 4.56
C SER A 223 -15.35 -11.52 4.97
N GLY A 224 -14.36 -12.31 4.55
CA GLY A 224 -12.94 -12.12 4.88
C GLY A 224 -12.43 -10.68 4.66
N PRO A 225 -12.35 -10.21 3.40
CA PRO A 225 -11.79 -8.88 3.09
C PRO A 225 -12.69 -7.72 3.53
N ARG A 226 -13.97 -8.00 3.84
CA ARG A 226 -14.94 -7.01 4.33
C ARG A 226 -14.82 -6.75 5.83
N SER A 227 -14.27 -7.71 6.56
CA SER A 227 -14.08 -7.59 8.00
C SER A 227 -12.97 -6.59 8.30
N LEU A 228 -13.13 -5.82 9.38
CA LEU A 228 -12.09 -4.93 9.86
C LEU A 228 -10.98 -5.76 10.50
N GLN A 229 -9.74 -5.54 10.05
CA GLN A 229 -8.59 -6.23 10.62
C GLN A 229 -7.87 -5.36 11.65
N PRO A 230 -7.31 -5.95 12.72
CA PRO A 230 -6.48 -5.23 13.68
C PRO A 230 -5.22 -4.62 13.07
N SER A 231 -4.73 -5.17 11.96
CA SER A 231 -3.58 -4.65 11.19
C SER A 231 -3.78 -3.23 10.63
N GLN A 232 -5.00 -2.71 10.69
CA GLN A 232 -5.37 -1.38 10.17
C GLN A 232 -5.35 -0.29 11.26
N TRP A 233 -4.93 -0.63 12.49
CA TRP A 233 -4.87 0.31 13.62
C TRP A 233 -4.12 1.58 13.24
N GLY A 234 -4.78 2.74 13.38
CA GLY A 234 -4.18 4.04 13.07
C GLY A 234 -3.93 4.32 11.57
N MET A 235 -4.09 3.34 10.68
CA MET A 235 -3.88 3.45 9.23
C MET A 235 -5.19 3.67 8.45
N LEU A 236 -6.25 3.01 8.86
CA LEU A 236 -7.58 3.22 8.29
C LEU A 236 -8.59 3.50 9.38
N CYS A 237 -9.60 4.27 9.01
CA CYS A 237 -10.72 4.55 9.88
C CYS A 237 -11.54 3.27 10.13
N PRO A 238 -11.80 2.88 11.39
CA PRO A 238 -12.57 1.68 11.71
C PRO A 238 -14.08 1.82 11.44
N SER A 239 -14.60 3.04 11.41
CA SER A 239 -16.05 3.30 11.28
C SER A 239 -16.46 3.87 9.92
N ASP A 240 -15.54 4.49 9.17
CA ASP A 240 -15.88 5.18 7.93
C ASP A 240 -15.89 4.22 6.72
N THR A 241 -16.95 3.41 6.66
CA THR A 241 -17.31 2.54 5.53
C THR A 241 -18.77 2.81 5.14
N PRO A 242 -19.13 2.79 3.85
CA PRO A 242 -20.52 2.82 3.45
C PRO A 242 -21.25 1.56 3.92
N GLU A 243 -22.54 1.69 4.20
CA GLU A 243 -23.45 0.57 4.42
C GLU A 243 -23.89 -0.04 3.07
N GLY A 244 -24.24 -1.33 3.06
CA GLY A 244 -24.71 -2.05 1.87
C GLY A 244 -23.63 -2.82 1.13
N GLU A 245 -23.73 -2.91 -0.20
CA GLU A 245 -22.86 -3.79 -1.01
C GLU A 245 -21.37 -3.45 -0.96
N ALA A 246 -21.04 -2.19 -0.65
CA ALA A 246 -19.67 -1.68 -0.59
C ALA A 246 -19.05 -1.76 0.82
N CYS A 247 -19.80 -2.26 1.80
CA CYS A 247 -19.34 -2.38 3.17
C CYS A 247 -18.04 -3.19 3.27
N GLY A 248 -17.03 -2.60 3.90
CA GLY A 248 -15.69 -3.18 4.08
C GLY A 248 -14.81 -3.19 2.82
N LEU A 249 -15.33 -2.82 1.65
CA LEU A 249 -14.56 -2.73 0.40
C LEU A 249 -14.12 -1.30 0.08
N VAL A 250 -14.94 -0.33 0.48
CA VAL A 250 -14.60 1.09 0.43
C VAL A 250 -14.26 1.53 1.85
N LYS A 251 -13.03 1.98 2.04
CA LYS A 251 -12.51 2.40 3.34
C LYS A 251 -11.98 3.83 3.23
N ASN A 252 -11.68 4.44 4.37
CA ASN A 252 -11.06 5.76 4.42
C ASN A 252 -9.79 5.71 5.26
N LEU A 253 -8.81 6.51 4.87
CA LEU A 253 -7.60 6.73 5.65
C LEU A 253 -7.93 7.39 7.00
N ALA A 254 -7.10 7.07 8.01
CA ALA A 254 -7.14 7.76 9.28
C ALA A 254 -6.47 9.14 9.17
N LEU A 255 -6.46 9.94 10.24
CA LEU A 255 -5.99 11.35 10.16
C LEU A 255 -4.46 11.47 10.01
N MET A 256 -3.69 10.68 10.77
CA MET A 256 -2.23 10.75 10.82
C MET A 256 -1.58 9.63 10.01
N THR A 257 -1.94 9.53 8.73
CA THR A 257 -1.41 8.49 7.84
C THR A 257 -0.65 9.10 6.69
N HIS A 258 0.50 8.54 6.37
CA HIS A 258 1.32 8.90 5.24
C HIS A 258 1.46 7.71 4.30
N ILE A 259 1.46 7.93 2.99
CA ILE A 259 1.65 6.86 2.00
C ILE A 259 3.04 7.02 1.39
N THR A 260 3.83 5.95 1.43
CA THR A 260 5.22 5.99 0.96
C THR A 260 5.30 6.13 -0.55
N THR A 261 6.37 6.76 -1.01
CA THR A 261 6.79 6.80 -2.41
C THR A 261 7.98 5.85 -2.63
N ASP A 262 8.24 5.46 -3.87
CA ASP A 262 9.37 4.59 -4.20
C ASP A 262 10.71 5.30 -3.90
N GLN A 263 11.64 4.57 -3.29
CA GLN A 263 12.98 5.04 -2.93
C GLN A 263 14.06 4.20 -3.63
N ASP A 264 15.27 4.77 -3.76
CA ASP A 264 16.39 4.09 -4.40
C ASP A 264 16.94 2.93 -3.55
N GLU A 265 16.96 1.73 -4.12
CA GLU A 265 17.43 0.51 -3.46
C GLU A 265 18.97 0.39 -3.36
N ALA A 266 19.70 1.04 -4.27
CA ALA A 266 21.15 0.92 -4.39
C ALA A 266 21.92 1.30 -3.10
N PRO A 267 21.67 2.47 -2.47
CA PRO A 267 22.36 2.83 -1.22
C PRO A 267 22.02 1.87 -0.08
N LEU A 268 20.79 1.38 -0.01
CA LEU A 268 20.35 0.43 1.02
C LEU A 268 21.08 -0.92 0.89
N ARG A 269 21.26 -1.38 -0.35
CA ARG A 269 22.02 -2.60 -0.66
C ARG A 269 23.49 -2.46 -0.22
N GLN A 270 24.15 -1.36 -0.57
CA GLN A 270 25.54 -1.12 -0.19
C GLN A 270 25.70 -1.03 1.34
N LEU A 271 24.74 -0.38 2.01
CA LEU A 271 24.72 -0.29 3.45
C LEU A 271 24.55 -1.66 4.10
N ALA A 272 23.66 -2.52 3.59
CA ALA A 272 23.46 -3.87 4.10
C ALA A 272 24.75 -4.70 4.04
N TYR A 273 25.47 -4.67 2.91
CA TYR A 273 26.77 -5.34 2.79
C TYR A 273 27.81 -4.77 3.76
N SER A 274 27.86 -3.44 3.93
CA SER A 274 28.78 -2.77 4.85
C SER A 274 28.50 -3.13 6.32
N MET A 275 27.26 -3.48 6.66
CA MET A 275 26.85 -3.91 8.00
C MET A 275 27.06 -5.40 8.29
N GLY A 276 27.63 -6.16 7.33
CA GLY A 276 27.99 -7.56 7.51
C GLY A 276 26.97 -8.57 6.97
N VAL A 277 26.11 -8.15 6.03
CA VAL A 277 25.34 -9.11 5.22
C VAL A 277 26.29 -9.78 4.23
N GLU A 278 26.32 -11.11 4.22
CA GLU A 278 27.13 -11.90 3.31
C GLU A 278 26.35 -12.20 2.03
N ASP A 279 26.96 -11.98 0.87
CA ASP A 279 26.33 -12.21 -0.43
C ASP A 279 25.97 -13.70 -0.62
N ILE A 280 24.75 -13.94 -1.11
CA ILE A 280 24.22 -15.26 -1.43
C ILE A 280 25.10 -16.06 -2.41
N LEU A 281 25.85 -15.38 -3.27
CA LEU A 281 26.73 -16.03 -4.23
C LEU A 281 27.87 -16.81 -3.55
N LEU A 282 28.27 -16.41 -2.34
CA LEU A 282 29.37 -17.02 -1.59
C LEU A 282 28.93 -18.22 -0.73
N LEU A 283 27.63 -18.38 -0.52
CA LEU A 283 27.08 -19.35 0.43
C LEU A 283 26.71 -20.68 -0.23
N CYS A 284 26.74 -21.74 0.58
CA CYS A 284 26.20 -23.04 0.26
C CYS A 284 24.73 -23.16 0.70
N GLY A 285 24.10 -24.30 0.41
CA GLY A 285 22.70 -24.55 0.77
C GLY A 285 22.46 -24.72 2.27
N GLU A 286 23.46 -25.19 3.00
CA GLU A 286 23.32 -25.58 4.41
C GLU A 286 23.08 -24.39 5.35
N GLU A 287 23.65 -23.23 5.00
CA GLU A 287 23.52 -21.98 5.75
C GLU A 287 22.06 -21.50 5.83
N PHE A 288 21.23 -21.81 4.84
CA PHE A 288 19.79 -21.50 4.86
C PHE A 288 19.00 -22.35 5.85
N SER A 289 19.48 -23.57 6.14
CA SER A 289 18.86 -24.47 7.10
C SER A 289 19.29 -24.13 8.53
N SER A 290 20.52 -23.65 8.71
CA SER A 290 21.11 -23.32 10.00
C SER A 290 20.25 -22.35 10.84
N PRO A 291 20.08 -22.62 12.16
CA PRO A 291 19.26 -21.77 13.03
C PRO A 291 19.90 -20.42 13.37
N TYR A 292 21.20 -20.26 13.13
CA TYR A 292 21.96 -19.06 13.50
C TYR A 292 21.88 -17.94 12.47
N TYR A 293 21.39 -18.23 11.26
CA TYR A 293 21.37 -17.29 10.15
C TYR A 293 19.96 -16.81 9.86
N TYR A 294 19.86 -15.51 9.55
CA TYR A 294 18.67 -14.86 9.05
C TYR A 294 18.91 -14.45 7.60
N ILE A 295 17.89 -14.66 6.77
CA ILE A 295 17.92 -14.26 5.35
C ILE A 295 17.47 -12.82 5.25
N VAL A 296 18.24 -11.97 4.56
CA VAL A 296 17.93 -10.56 4.40
C VAL A 296 17.27 -10.33 3.04
N PHE A 297 16.06 -9.76 3.06
CA PHE A 297 15.30 -9.37 1.89
C PHE A 297 15.31 -7.86 1.71
N LEU A 298 15.47 -7.39 0.47
CA LEU A 298 15.25 -6.00 0.07
C LEU A 298 14.17 -5.98 -1.01
N ASN A 299 13.00 -5.40 -0.72
CA ASN A 299 11.84 -5.34 -1.61
C ASN A 299 11.49 -6.71 -2.25
N GLY A 300 11.64 -7.79 -1.49
CA GLY A 300 11.40 -9.16 -1.93
C GLY A 300 12.58 -9.85 -2.62
N ASN A 301 13.64 -9.15 -3.00
CA ASN A 301 14.87 -9.77 -3.51
C ASN A 301 15.76 -10.24 -2.36
N ILE A 302 16.37 -11.43 -2.50
CA ILE A 302 17.33 -11.93 -1.51
C ILE A 302 18.66 -11.19 -1.70
N LEU A 303 19.12 -10.50 -0.66
CA LEU A 303 20.44 -9.87 -0.65
C LEU A 303 21.53 -10.81 -0.18
N GLY A 304 21.24 -11.60 0.85
CA GLY A 304 22.25 -12.37 1.56
C GLY A 304 21.77 -12.93 2.89
N VAL A 305 22.72 -13.37 3.72
CA VAL A 305 22.45 -13.86 5.07
C VAL A 305 23.22 -13.07 6.12
N ILE A 306 22.73 -13.11 7.35
CA ILE A 306 23.39 -12.51 8.50
C ILE A 306 23.22 -13.38 9.75
N ARG A 307 24.25 -13.43 10.60
CA ARG A 307 24.17 -14.10 11.91
C ARG A 307 23.49 -13.21 12.96
N ASP A 308 23.99 -11.98 13.14
CA ASP A 308 23.46 -11.03 14.13
C ASP A 308 22.46 -10.06 13.50
N TYR A 309 21.21 -10.52 13.34
CA TYR A 309 20.14 -9.70 12.81
C TYR A 309 19.80 -8.51 13.73
N LYS A 310 19.99 -8.63 15.05
CA LYS A 310 19.63 -7.56 16.00
C LYS A 310 20.51 -6.34 15.80
N LYS A 311 21.81 -6.55 15.61
CA LYS A 311 22.75 -5.47 15.28
C LYS A 311 22.37 -4.79 13.97
N LEU A 312 22.03 -5.56 12.94
CA LEU A 312 21.60 -5.01 11.64
C LEU A 312 20.36 -4.13 11.78
N VAL A 313 19.27 -4.66 12.36
CA VAL A 313 18.00 -3.93 12.53
C VAL A 313 18.21 -2.65 13.34
N ASN A 314 18.90 -2.74 14.47
CA ASN A 314 19.16 -1.58 15.33
C ASN A 314 20.02 -0.52 14.64
N THR A 315 21.06 -0.93 13.90
CA THR A 315 21.93 0.02 13.20
C THR A 315 21.20 0.68 12.03
N PHE A 316 20.39 -0.06 11.27
CA PHE A 316 19.53 0.51 10.22
C PHE A 316 18.56 1.55 10.77
N ARG A 317 17.87 1.23 11.88
CA ARG A 317 16.95 2.18 12.55
C ARG A 317 17.69 3.42 13.06
N LEU A 318 18.89 3.27 13.62
CA LEU A 318 19.69 4.41 14.07
C LEU A 318 20.15 5.30 12.90
N MET A 319 20.58 4.70 11.78
CA MET A 319 20.96 5.45 10.57
C MET A 319 19.77 6.20 9.96
N ARG A 320 18.58 5.60 9.98
CA ARG A 320 17.32 6.24 9.58
C ARG A 320 16.99 7.42 10.50
N ARG A 321 17.03 7.24 11.82
CA ARG A 321 16.75 8.28 12.82
C ARG A 321 17.75 9.44 12.79
N ALA A 322 18.97 9.21 12.32
CA ALA A 322 19.98 10.24 12.11
C ALA A 322 19.85 10.96 10.74
N GLY A 323 18.90 10.56 9.89
CA GLY A 323 18.64 11.19 8.59
C GLY A 323 19.57 10.76 7.45
N TYR A 324 20.38 9.70 7.60
CA TYR A 324 21.22 9.20 6.52
C TYR A 324 20.46 8.37 5.48
N ILE A 325 19.34 7.79 5.90
CA ILE A 325 18.42 6.99 5.09
C ILE A 325 17.05 7.66 5.21
N SER A 326 16.22 7.56 4.17
CA SER A 326 14.84 8.02 4.27
C SER A 326 14.11 7.35 5.44
N GLU A 327 13.37 8.18 6.16
CA GLU A 327 12.45 7.89 7.25
C GLU A 327 11.38 6.85 6.89
N PHE A 328 11.08 6.64 5.61
CA PHE A 328 10.07 5.68 5.16
C PHE A 328 10.60 4.26 4.94
N VAL A 329 11.92 4.04 5.01
CA VAL A 329 12.50 2.70 4.89
C VAL A 329 12.17 1.92 6.16
N SER A 330 11.38 0.84 6.03
CA SER A 330 11.02 -0.01 7.17
C SER A 330 11.93 -1.23 7.25
N VAL A 331 12.32 -1.59 8.47
CA VAL A 331 13.14 -2.77 8.74
C VAL A 331 12.53 -3.56 9.88
N PHE A 332 12.22 -4.83 9.62
CA PHE A 332 11.61 -5.70 10.62
C PHE A 332 12.09 -7.15 10.50
N PRO A 333 12.35 -7.84 11.63
CA PRO A 333 12.62 -9.26 11.65
C PRO A 333 11.31 -10.07 11.68
N ASN A 334 11.27 -11.18 10.95
CA ASN A 334 10.27 -12.22 11.10
C ASN A 334 10.94 -13.50 11.60
N HIS A 335 10.64 -13.87 12.85
CA HIS A 335 11.25 -15.04 13.51
C HIS A 335 10.73 -16.37 12.98
N SER A 336 9.46 -16.44 12.55
CA SER A 336 8.85 -17.67 12.01
C SER A 336 9.52 -18.11 10.72
N HIS A 337 9.85 -17.16 9.84
CA HIS A 337 10.59 -17.43 8.60
C HIS A 337 12.11 -17.26 8.73
N ARG A 338 12.62 -16.77 9.87
CA ARG A 338 14.02 -16.38 10.09
C ARG A 338 14.52 -15.44 8.98
N CYS A 339 13.76 -14.39 8.74
CA CYS A 339 14.04 -13.42 7.69
C CYS A 339 14.10 -12.01 8.29
N VAL A 340 14.95 -11.14 7.75
CA VAL A 340 14.88 -9.70 7.98
C VAL A 340 14.42 -9.05 6.69
N TYR A 341 13.37 -8.26 6.78
CA TYR A 341 12.82 -7.54 5.64
C TYR A 341 13.23 -6.08 5.72
N ILE A 342 13.79 -5.58 4.62
CA ILE A 342 14.06 -4.16 4.37
C ILE A 342 13.11 -3.76 3.23
N ALA A 343 12.18 -2.86 3.52
CA ALA A 343 11.19 -2.39 2.56
C ALA A 343 11.39 -0.89 2.31
N SER A 344 11.52 -0.55 1.04
CA SER A 344 11.72 0.80 0.50
C SER A 344 10.79 1.09 -0.69
N ASP A 345 9.87 0.17 -0.96
CA ASP A 345 8.83 0.29 -1.97
C ASP A 345 7.74 1.29 -1.56
N GLY A 346 7.13 1.90 -2.57
CA GLY A 346 6.03 2.85 -2.46
C GLY A 346 4.68 2.17 -2.24
N GLY A 347 3.70 2.98 -1.83
CA GLY A 347 2.32 2.54 -1.59
C GLY A 347 2.10 1.84 -0.24
N ARG A 348 3.08 1.84 0.66
CA ARG A 348 2.90 1.39 2.04
C ARG A 348 2.26 2.50 2.86
N VAL A 349 1.50 2.13 3.89
CA VAL A 349 0.88 3.09 4.80
C VAL A 349 1.73 3.18 6.05
N CYS A 350 2.14 4.40 6.37
CA CYS A 350 2.96 4.70 7.52
C CYS A 350 2.23 5.65 8.46
N ARG A 351 2.60 5.60 9.74
CA ARG A 351 2.07 6.45 10.78
C ARG A 351 3.20 6.95 11.68
N PRO A 352 3.21 8.24 12.06
CA PRO A 352 4.25 8.78 12.91
C PRO A 352 4.03 8.40 14.39
N TYR A 353 5.11 8.03 15.08
CA TYR A 353 5.12 7.69 16.50
C TYR A 353 6.28 8.38 17.22
N ILE A 354 6.09 8.66 18.51
CA ILE A 354 7.15 9.20 19.36
C ILE A 354 8.08 8.06 19.78
N ILE A 355 9.38 8.26 19.63
CA ILE A 355 10.39 7.28 20.04
C ILE A 355 10.51 7.29 21.57
N VAL A 356 10.55 6.10 22.17
CA VAL A 356 10.74 5.89 23.61
C VAL A 356 12.02 5.10 23.84
N LYS A 357 12.85 5.55 24.80
CA LYS A 357 14.02 4.78 25.25
C LYS A 357 14.15 4.89 26.75
N ASN A 358 14.47 3.76 27.40
CA ASN A 358 14.65 3.68 28.84
C ASN A 358 13.47 4.27 29.64
N LYS A 359 12.24 3.94 29.24
CA LYS A 359 10.96 4.43 29.82
C LYS A 359 10.69 5.93 29.70
N ARG A 360 11.43 6.67 28.87
CA ARG A 360 11.21 8.10 28.67
C ARG A 360 10.95 8.38 27.19
N PRO A 361 9.90 9.14 26.85
CA PRO A 361 9.75 9.66 25.49
C PRO A 361 10.89 10.62 25.21
N PHE A 362 11.39 10.63 23.97
CA PHE A 362 12.41 11.59 23.54
C PHE A 362 11.85 13.00 23.41
N VAL A 363 10.55 13.12 23.10
CA VAL A 363 9.85 14.40 23.10
C VAL A 363 9.71 14.88 24.54
N THR A 364 10.22 16.08 24.82
CA THR A 364 10.14 16.74 26.12
C THR A 364 9.23 17.96 26.03
N SER A 365 8.79 18.49 27.18
CA SER A 365 7.97 19.70 27.23
C SER A 365 8.61 20.89 26.51
N LYS A 366 9.94 21.02 26.56
CA LYS A 366 10.68 22.07 25.83
C LYS A 366 10.46 22.00 24.32
N HIS A 367 10.47 20.80 23.75
CA HIS A 367 10.23 20.64 22.31
C HIS A 367 8.81 21.06 21.93
N ILE A 368 7.84 20.81 22.81
CA ILE A 368 6.44 21.22 22.61
C ILE A 368 6.31 22.76 22.70
N ASP A 369 7.00 23.39 23.66
CA ASP A 369 7.03 24.85 23.78
C ASP A 369 7.65 25.50 22.53
N GLU A 370 8.78 24.96 22.04
CA GLU A 370 9.45 25.42 20.83
C GLU A 370 8.59 25.23 19.57
N LEU A 371 7.86 24.11 19.48
CA LEU A 371 6.88 23.89 18.40
C LEU A 371 5.73 24.91 18.47
N SER A 372 5.22 25.22 19.66
CA SER A 372 4.12 26.19 19.84
C SER A 372 4.52 27.62 19.47
N GLN A 373 5.79 27.97 19.66
CA GLN A 373 6.37 29.26 19.28
C GLN A 373 6.73 29.34 17.78
N GLY A 374 6.66 28.22 17.06
CA GLY A 374 7.06 28.13 15.65
C GLY A 374 8.58 28.15 15.43
N LEU A 375 9.37 27.84 16.46
CA LEU A 375 10.84 27.74 16.35
C LEU A 375 11.26 26.44 15.65
N ARG A 376 10.43 25.40 15.76
CA ARG A 376 10.62 24.09 15.09
C ARG A 376 9.39 23.71 14.30
N SER A 377 9.61 22.97 13.23
CA SER A 377 8.60 22.31 12.40
C SER A 377 8.50 20.83 12.73
N PHE A 378 7.47 20.14 12.23
CA PHE A 378 7.32 18.69 12.42
C PHE A 378 8.47 17.89 11.77
N GLU A 379 9.03 18.36 10.65
CA GLU A 379 10.15 17.71 9.97
C GLU A 379 11.42 17.71 10.84
N ASP A 380 11.64 18.75 11.63
CA ASP A 380 12.77 18.82 12.57
C ASP A 380 12.70 17.70 13.62
N PHE A 381 11.51 17.29 14.05
CA PHE A 381 11.33 16.15 14.96
C PHE A 381 11.73 14.81 14.33
N LEU A 382 11.61 14.69 13.00
CA LEU A 382 12.06 13.50 12.26
C LEU A 382 13.59 13.51 12.14
N HIS A 383 14.18 14.65 11.76
CA HIS A 383 15.63 14.78 11.59
C HIS A 383 16.41 14.60 12.90
N GLU A 384 15.85 15.03 14.03
CA GLU A 384 16.44 14.81 15.35
C GLU A 384 16.18 13.40 15.92
N GLY A 385 15.38 12.58 15.23
CA GLY A 385 15.02 11.24 15.69
C GLY A 385 14.18 11.25 16.96
N LEU A 386 13.31 12.24 17.13
CA LEU A 386 12.33 12.33 18.22
C LEU A 386 11.05 11.56 17.86
N VAL A 387 10.64 11.65 16.61
CA VAL A 387 9.49 10.98 16.00
C VAL A 387 9.99 10.17 14.80
N GLU A 388 9.39 9.01 14.55
CA GLU A 388 9.64 8.29 13.30
C GLU A 388 8.37 7.68 12.72
N TYR A 389 8.38 7.42 11.42
CA TYR A 389 7.29 6.72 10.74
C TYR A 389 7.46 5.21 10.89
N LEU A 390 6.40 4.55 11.37
CA LEU A 390 6.30 3.10 11.36
C LEU A 390 5.35 2.65 10.25
N ASP A 391 5.74 1.58 9.58
CA ASP A 391 4.92 0.80 8.65
C ASP A 391 4.25 -0.34 9.41
N VAL A 392 3.13 -0.84 8.90
CA VAL A 392 2.32 -1.92 9.50
C VAL A 392 3.17 -3.16 9.82
N ASN A 393 4.14 -3.47 8.97
CA ASN A 393 5.07 -4.59 9.20
C ASN A 393 6.07 -4.32 10.35
N GLU A 394 6.54 -3.08 10.49
CA GLU A 394 7.48 -2.70 11.54
C GLU A 394 6.78 -2.53 12.90
N GLU A 395 5.51 -2.13 12.88
CA GLU A 395 4.65 -2.11 14.05
C GLU A 395 4.53 -3.48 14.74
N ASN A 396 4.59 -4.59 13.99
CA ASN A 396 4.58 -5.94 14.57
C ASN A 396 5.79 -6.23 15.48
N ASP A 397 6.94 -5.62 15.19
CA ASP A 397 8.17 -5.76 16.00
C ASP A 397 8.18 -4.78 17.19
N CYS A 398 7.37 -3.73 17.12
CA CYS A 398 7.35 -2.65 18.09
C CYS A 398 6.33 -2.89 19.21
N MET A 399 6.64 -2.37 20.41
CA MET A 399 5.69 -2.30 21.52
C MET A 399 5.29 -0.84 21.71
N VAL A 400 4.07 -0.50 21.27
CA VAL A 400 3.55 0.87 21.30
C VAL A 400 2.69 1.08 22.55
N ALA A 401 3.01 2.11 23.34
CA ALA A 401 2.17 2.56 24.45
C ALA A 401 1.11 3.56 23.94
N LEU A 402 -0.14 3.45 24.40
CA LEU A 402 -1.20 4.42 24.05
C LEU A 402 -1.05 5.75 24.78
N TYR A 403 -0.59 5.71 26.03
CA TYR A 403 -0.39 6.87 26.88
C TYR A 403 0.91 6.76 27.66
N GLU A 404 1.44 7.88 28.13
CA GLU A 404 2.71 7.93 28.86
C GLU A 404 2.73 7.07 30.13
N TYR A 405 1.60 6.94 30.82
CA TYR A 405 1.50 6.12 32.04
C TYR A 405 1.52 4.61 31.76
N ASN A 406 1.30 4.18 30.50
CA ASN A 406 1.41 2.78 30.09
C ASN A 406 2.84 2.40 29.67
N ILE A 407 3.80 3.32 29.73
CA ILE A 407 5.19 3.09 29.32
C ILE A 407 5.83 2.03 30.24
N SER A 408 6.42 1.00 29.63
CA SER A 408 7.11 -0.09 30.33
C SER A 408 8.59 -0.15 29.92
N GLN A 409 9.36 -1.12 30.41
CA GLN A 409 10.75 -1.29 29.97
C GLN A 409 10.85 -1.75 28.51
N LEU A 410 9.82 -2.42 28.00
CA LEU A 410 9.80 -3.02 26.67
C LEU A 410 9.22 -2.10 25.60
N THR A 411 8.59 -0.99 26.00
CA THR A 411 7.97 -0.05 25.05
C THR A 411 9.02 0.65 24.22
N THR A 412 8.88 0.56 22.90
CA THR A 412 9.76 1.19 21.92
C THR A 412 9.21 2.51 21.42
N HIS A 413 7.88 2.63 21.37
CA HIS A 413 7.18 3.79 20.82
C HIS A 413 6.00 4.22 21.69
N LEU A 414 5.57 5.46 21.51
CA LEU A 414 4.42 6.08 22.14
C LEU A 414 3.51 6.65 21.03
N GLU A 415 2.22 6.39 21.16
CA GLU A 415 1.18 6.98 20.32
C GLU A 415 1.15 8.50 20.50
N ILE A 416 1.17 9.27 19.40
CA ILE A 416 1.09 10.74 19.49
C ILE A 416 -0.26 11.14 20.07
N GLU A 417 -1.35 10.62 19.48
CA GLU A 417 -2.70 10.99 19.87
C GLU A 417 -3.72 9.90 19.45
N PRO A 418 -4.38 9.22 20.40
CA PRO A 418 -5.23 8.07 20.10
C PRO A 418 -6.47 8.36 19.27
N PHE A 419 -7.04 9.57 19.32
CA PHE A 419 -8.28 9.88 18.57
C PHE A 419 -8.07 9.88 17.05
N THR A 420 -6.82 9.98 16.59
CA THR A 420 -6.47 10.06 15.17
C THR A 420 -6.60 8.72 14.44
N ILE A 421 -7.01 7.65 15.15
CA ILE A 421 -7.53 6.41 14.55
C ILE A 421 -8.82 6.65 13.75
N LEU A 422 -9.64 7.62 14.17
CA LEU A 422 -10.83 8.03 13.43
C LEU A 422 -10.43 8.96 12.30
N GLY A 423 -10.97 8.71 11.10
CA GLY A 423 -10.77 9.57 9.94
C GLY A 423 -11.59 10.87 10.00
N VAL A 424 -11.53 11.65 8.91
CA VAL A 424 -12.16 12.97 8.79
C VAL A 424 -13.66 12.94 9.10
N CYS A 425 -14.43 12.04 8.46
CA CYS A 425 -15.88 12.00 8.64
C CYS A 425 -16.29 11.47 10.03
N ALA A 426 -15.56 10.47 10.53
CA ALA A 426 -15.81 9.88 11.85
C ALA A 426 -15.48 10.85 12.99
N GLY A 427 -14.50 11.74 12.78
CA GLY A 427 -14.14 12.78 13.74
C GLY A 427 -15.23 13.84 13.99
N LEU A 428 -16.30 13.87 13.19
CA LEU A 428 -17.44 14.76 13.43
C LEU A 428 -18.35 14.29 14.58
N ILE A 429 -18.27 13.02 14.95
CA ILE A 429 -19.12 12.44 15.98
C ILE A 429 -18.66 12.95 17.35
N PRO A 430 -19.52 13.61 18.15
CA PRO A 430 -19.18 13.93 19.52
C PRO A 430 -19.19 12.64 20.36
N TYR A 431 -18.15 12.44 21.19
CA TYR A 431 -18.02 11.30 22.09
C TYR A 431 -18.25 9.91 21.44
N PRO A 432 -17.55 9.57 20.34
CA PRO A 432 -17.81 8.34 19.57
C PRO A 432 -17.58 7.05 20.37
N HIS A 433 -16.79 7.11 21.44
CA HIS A 433 -16.49 6.00 22.34
C HIS A 433 -17.64 5.61 23.28
N HIS A 434 -18.65 6.47 23.44
CA HIS A 434 -19.87 6.15 24.18
C HIS A 434 -20.94 5.49 23.30
N ASN A 435 -20.74 5.48 21.99
CA ASN A 435 -21.68 4.91 21.03
C ASN A 435 -21.28 3.48 20.65
N GLN A 436 -22.27 2.68 20.28
CA GLN A 436 -22.03 1.40 19.62
C GLN A 436 -21.47 1.64 18.21
N SER A 437 -20.57 0.76 17.75
CA SER A 437 -19.89 0.91 16.46
C SER A 437 -20.81 1.11 15.23
N PRO A 438 -21.98 0.45 15.09
CA PRO A 438 -22.84 0.68 13.92
C PRO A 438 -23.39 2.11 13.85
N ARG A 439 -23.66 2.75 15.00
CA ARG A 439 -24.15 4.14 15.05
C ARG A 439 -23.11 5.12 14.52
N ASN A 440 -21.84 4.86 14.82
CA ASN A 440 -20.75 5.67 14.28
C ASN A 440 -20.62 5.49 12.77
N THR A 441 -20.77 4.26 12.25
CA THR A 441 -20.76 3.99 10.81
C THR A 441 -21.92 4.68 10.09
N TYR A 442 -23.13 4.66 10.65
CA TYR A 442 -24.29 5.36 10.08
C TYR A 442 -24.05 6.86 10.00
N GLN A 443 -23.52 7.46 11.07
CA GLN A 443 -23.22 8.89 11.05
C GLN A 443 -22.16 9.25 10.01
N CYS A 444 -21.15 8.40 9.79
CA CYS A 444 -20.15 8.62 8.74
C CYS A 444 -20.77 8.64 7.34
N ALA A 445 -21.80 7.85 7.07
CA ALA A 445 -22.53 7.87 5.81
C ALA A 445 -23.46 9.10 5.70
N MET A 446 -24.25 9.36 6.73
CA MET A 446 -25.23 10.46 6.75
C MET A 446 -24.57 11.84 6.76
N GLY A 447 -23.44 12.01 7.47
CA GLY A 447 -22.70 13.27 7.51
C GLY A 447 -22.19 13.73 6.15
N LYS A 448 -21.94 12.80 5.21
CA LYS A 448 -21.56 13.13 3.82
C LYS A 448 -22.75 13.60 2.96
N GLN A 449 -23.99 13.37 3.41
CA GLN A 449 -25.22 13.71 2.71
C GLN A 449 -25.92 14.93 3.30
N ALA A 450 -25.58 15.32 4.53
CA ALA A 450 -26.16 16.47 5.21
C ALA A 450 -25.97 17.76 4.39
N MET A 451 -27.02 18.57 4.31
CA MET A 451 -26.98 19.87 3.63
C MET A 451 -26.22 20.88 4.50
N GLY A 452 -25.50 21.79 3.85
CA GLY A 452 -24.69 22.77 4.56
C GLY A 452 -24.19 23.87 3.66
N THR A 453 -23.01 24.36 3.98
CA THR A 453 -22.25 25.24 3.09
C THR A 453 -21.17 24.44 2.39
N ILE A 454 -20.98 24.69 1.10
CA ILE A 454 -20.01 23.94 0.29
C ILE A 454 -18.65 24.62 0.33
N GLY A 455 -18.65 25.95 0.21
CA GLY A 455 -17.44 26.77 0.19
C GLY A 455 -17.76 28.23 -0.12
N TYR A 456 -16.75 29.09 -0.03
CA TYR A 456 -16.93 30.53 -0.20
C TYR A 456 -17.35 30.95 -1.62
N ASN A 457 -16.93 30.19 -2.63
CA ASN A 457 -17.26 30.46 -4.03
C ASN A 457 -18.59 29.86 -4.49
N GLN A 458 -19.44 29.35 -3.58
CA GLN A 458 -20.69 28.67 -3.93
C GLN A 458 -21.69 29.54 -4.71
N ARG A 459 -21.58 30.88 -4.66
CA ARG A 459 -22.40 31.81 -5.46
C ARG A 459 -21.85 32.08 -6.87
N ASN A 460 -20.53 31.94 -7.05
CA ASN A 460 -19.85 32.18 -8.33
C ASN A 460 -19.75 30.91 -9.18
N ARG A 461 -20.09 29.76 -8.59
CA ARG A 461 -19.96 28.43 -9.17
C ARG A 461 -21.32 27.91 -9.62
N ILE A 462 -21.36 27.29 -10.80
CA ILE A 462 -22.55 26.63 -11.35
C ILE A 462 -22.26 25.13 -11.35
N ASP A 463 -22.96 24.39 -10.50
CA ASP A 463 -22.96 22.92 -10.46
C ASP A 463 -24.36 22.39 -10.82
N THR A 464 -24.45 21.15 -11.28
CA THR A 464 -25.73 20.53 -11.67
C THR A 464 -26.76 20.50 -10.53
N LEU A 465 -26.31 20.25 -9.31
CA LEU A 465 -27.14 20.16 -8.11
C LEU A 465 -26.37 20.72 -6.93
N MET A 466 -27.00 21.61 -6.17
CA MET A 466 -26.42 22.25 -5.00
C MET A 466 -27.47 22.36 -3.89
N TYR A 467 -27.21 21.74 -2.74
CA TYR A 467 -28.06 21.89 -1.56
C TYR A 467 -27.36 22.81 -0.57
N LEU A 468 -27.97 23.95 -0.31
CA LEU A 468 -27.43 24.96 0.60
C LEU A 468 -28.39 25.16 1.76
N LEU A 469 -27.83 25.40 2.94
CA LEU A 469 -28.60 25.83 4.09
C LEU A 469 -28.52 27.36 4.21
N ALA A 470 -29.66 28.02 4.43
CA ALA A 470 -29.69 29.49 4.55
C ALA A 470 -28.96 30.01 5.81
N TYR A 471 -29.18 29.36 6.95
CA TYR A 471 -28.63 29.77 8.25
C TYR A 471 -27.89 28.61 8.94
N PRO A 472 -26.65 28.30 8.54
CA PRO A 472 -25.88 27.21 9.14
C PRO A 472 -25.28 27.66 10.48
N HIS A 473 -25.31 26.78 11.48
CA HIS A 473 -24.73 27.06 12.80
C HIS A 473 -23.53 26.15 13.05
N ALA A 474 -22.48 26.69 13.68
CA ALA A 474 -21.36 25.88 14.15
C ALA A 474 -21.84 24.90 15.25
N PRO A 475 -21.29 23.67 15.31
CA PRO A 475 -21.62 22.72 16.35
C PRO A 475 -21.33 23.28 17.75
N LEU A 476 -22.26 23.12 18.70
CA LEU A 476 -22.02 23.51 20.10
C LEU A 476 -20.97 22.63 20.78
N VAL A 477 -21.01 21.32 20.50
CA VAL A 477 -20.04 20.34 20.97
C VAL A 477 -19.15 19.97 19.79
N LYS A 478 -17.88 20.34 19.88
CA LYS A 478 -16.88 20.11 18.84
C LYS A 478 -15.79 19.16 19.30
N SER A 479 -15.27 18.39 18.35
CA SER A 479 -14.05 17.59 18.51
C SER A 479 -12.84 18.41 18.05
N LYS A 480 -11.64 18.03 18.51
CA LYS A 480 -10.40 18.60 17.96
C LYS A 480 -10.28 18.38 16.45
N THR A 481 -10.78 17.24 15.94
CA THR A 481 -10.78 16.95 14.50
C THR A 481 -11.57 17.98 13.70
N ILE A 482 -12.72 18.44 14.21
CA ILE A 482 -13.54 19.48 13.56
C ILE A 482 -12.75 20.78 13.36
N GLU A 483 -11.96 21.16 14.36
CA GLU A 483 -11.09 22.34 14.30
C GLU A 483 -9.96 22.14 13.28
N LEU A 484 -9.32 20.97 13.27
CA LEU A 484 -8.23 20.65 12.34
C LEU A 484 -8.66 20.69 10.87
N ILE A 485 -9.90 20.30 10.58
CA ILE A 485 -10.44 20.30 9.21
C ILE A 485 -11.22 21.59 8.87
N ASP A 486 -11.22 22.59 9.76
CA ASP A 486 -11.93 23.85 9.56
C ASP A 486 -13.45 23.72 9.31
N PHE A 487 -14.08 22.64 9.81
CA PHE A 487 -15.52 22.41 9.59
C PHE A 487 -16.40 23.44 10.30
N ASP A 488 -15.90 24.06 11.38
CA ASP A 488 -16.56 25.17 12.08
C ASP A 488 -16.80 26.40 11.18
N LYS A 489 -15.97 26.60 10.14
CA LYS A 489 -16.11 27.71 9.19
C LYS A 489 -17.19 27.45 8.13
N LEU A 490 -17.41 26.19 7.78
CA LEU A 490 -18.37 25.75 6.77
C LEU A 490 -19.27 24.64 7.33
N PRO A 491 -20.09 24.94 8.36
CA PRO A 491 -20.87 23.91 9.03
C PRO A 491 -22.02 23.40 8.16
N ALA A 492 -22.44 22.17 8.46
CA ALA A 492 -23.51 21.47 7.77
C ALA A 492 -24.61 21.04 8.77
N GLY A 493 -25.31 22.01 9.35
CA GLY A 493 -26.40 21.76 10.28
C GLY A 493 -26.88 23.01 11.04
N GLN A 494 -27.86 22.82 11.92
CA GLN A 494 -28.34 23.82 12.86
C GLN A 494 -28.46 23.22 14.26
N ASN A 495 -28.11 24.00 15.28
CA ASN A 495 -28.36 23.63 16.66
C ASN A 495 -29.85 23.76 16.97
N ALA A 496 -30.50 22.66 17.36
CA ALA A 496 -31.90 22.62 17.76
C ALA A 496 -32.03 22.45 19.28
N THR A 497 -33.02 23.11 19.89
CA THR A 497 -33.40 22.80 21.27
C THR A 497 -34.26 21.54 21.26
N VAL A 498 -33.74 20.45 21.83
CA VAL A 498 -34.38 19.13 21.80
C VAL A 498 -34.89 18.77 23.20
N ALA A 499 -36.15 18.41 23.30
CA ALA A 499 -36.73 17.81 24.51
C ALA A 499 -36.96 16.31 24.26
N VAL A 500 -36.34 15.46 25.08
CA VAL A 500 -36.51 14.01 24.99
C VAL A 500 -37.72 13.62 25.83
N MET A 501 -38.88 13.48 25.18
CA MET A 501 -40.14 13.07 25.81
C MET A 501 -41.04 12.39 24.78
N SER A 502 -41.95 11.53 25.23
CA SER A 502 -43.01 10.99 24.38
C SER A 502 -44.13 12.00 24.23
N TYR A 503 -44.49 12.36 23.00
CA TYR A 503 -45.49 13.40 22.72
C TYR A 503 -46.35 13.05 21.51
N SER A 504 -47.67 13.18 21.63
CA SER A 504 -48.69 13.01 20.56
C SER A 504 -48.81 11.62 19.91
N GLY A 505 -47.87 10.70 20.12
CA GLY A 505 -47.89 9.34 19.56
C GLY A 505 -47.46 9.26 18.08
N TYR A 506 -47.06 10.37 17.47
CA TYR A 506 -46.48 10.43 16.12
C TYR A 506 -44.95 10.28 16.10
N ASP A 507 -44.35 10.07 17.27
CA ASP A 507 -42.92 9.88 17.53
C ASP A 507 -42.54 8.39 17.66
N ILE A 508 -43.38 7.48 17.13
CA ILE A 508 -43.11 6.04 17.06
C ILE A 508 -42.10 5.77 15.93
N GLU A 509 -41.17 4.84 16.13
CA GLU A 509 -40.19 4.37 15.12
C GLU A 509 -39.33 5.48 14.49
N ASP A 510 -38.49 6.13 15.31
CA ASP A 510 -37.51 7.16 14.90
C ASP A 510 -38.10 8.44 14.28
N ALA A 511 -39.42 8.62 14.34
CA ALA A 511 -40.06 9.87 13.92
C ALA A 511 -39.81 11.00 14.92
N LEU A 512 -39.63 12.22 14.39
CA LEU A 512 -39.40 13.44 15.18
C LEU A 512 -40.49 14.48 14.92
N ILE A 513 -40.96 15.12 15.99
CA ILE A 513 -41.98 16.16 15.93
C ILE A 513 -41.28 17.52 15.96
N LEU A 514 -41.57 18.35 14.96
CA LEU A 514 -40.98 19.68 14.82
C LEU A 514 -41.97 20.78 15.23
N ASN A 515 -41.44 21.84 15.82
CA ASN A 515 -42.23 23.02 16.17
C ASN A 515 -42.42 23.92 14.94
N ARG A 516 -43.67 24.08 14.51
CA ARG A 516 -44.06 24.95 13.38
C ARG A 516 -43.52 26.37 13.52
N ALA A 517 -43.63 26.97 14.69
CA ALA A 517 -43.17 28.35 14.91
C ALA A 517 -41.65 28.51 14.71
N SER A 518 -40.88 27.42 14.82
CA SER A 518 -39.43 27.46 14.59
C SER A 518 -39.10 27.33 13.10
N LEU A 519 -39.87 26.50 12.36
CA LEU A 519 -39.79 26.44 10.90
C LEU A 519 -40.13 27.78 10.26
N ASP A 520 -41.21 28.43 10.73
CA ASP A 520 -41.65 29.75 10.24
C ASP A 520 -40.58 30.84 10.45
N ARG A 521 -39.68 30.68 11.45
CA ARG A 521 -38.55 31.57 11.73
C ARG A 521 -37.27 31.20 10.96
N GLY A 522 -37.30 30.18 10.11
CA GLY A 522 -36.18 29.78 9.27
C GLY A 522 -35.33 28.64 9.84
N GLN A 523 -35.79 27.92 10.87
CA GLN A 523 -35.17 26.64 11.23
C GLN A 523 -35.39 25.65 10.08
N SER A 524 -34.30 25.03 9.62
CA SER A 524 -34.28 24.07 8.51
C SER A 524 -34.79 24.63 7.18
N LEU A 525 -34.66 25.95 6.95
CA LEU A 525 -35.00 26.55 5.65
C LEU A 525 -34.06 26.02 4.57
N LYS A 526 -34.65 25.34 3.58
CA LYS A 526 -33.97 24.72 2.44
C LYS A 526 -33.95 25.65 1.24
#